data_AF-A0ABD5VNU6-F1
#
_entry.id   AF-A0ABD5VNU6-F1
#
_cell.length_a   1.000
_cell.length_b   1.000
_cell.length_c   1.000
_cell.angle_alpha   90.00
_cell.angle_beta   90.00
_cell.angle_gamma   90.00
#
_symmetry.space_group_name_H-M   'P 1'
#
loop_
_entity.id
_entity.type
_entity.pdbx_description
1 polymer ?
#
loop_
_entity_poly.entity_id
_entity_poly.type
_entity_poly.pdbx_seq_one_letter_code
_entity_poly.pdbx_strand_id
1 'polypeptide(L)'
;MFPVLAPSSSLADREDLVRHVVDANGRFSPEEASAIANVDVETILDSVRARLAAYPESDLQKQYAHFLVRERGLNLLVHGEDRNRYYFWSVTPFYSLPVFRYAMNVPDDQKEGRRLYKAFLRNLEPELLDLEYPNFGAPITSVEYRVKKSIYDLLSRYPPVRNAVVGAMRRNESATRDVAATVERQRSRTDLDPLSGRTVAEVADRHDEYRPNALYSLLTVTSLVEDFGGVRAEAEAPIPVLNE
;
A
#
# COMPACT_ATOMS: atom_id res chain seq x y z
N MET A 1 12.60 1.77 13.01
CA MET A 1 13.00 0.71 13.96
C MET A 1 12.02 -0.44 13.88
N PHE A 2 12.52 -1.67 13.85
CA PHE A 2 11.74 -2.89 13.57
C PHE A 2 10.59 -3.08 14.57
N PRO A 3 9.33 -2.93 14.11
CA PRO A 3 8.19 -3.32 14.93
C PRO A 3 8.16 -4.85 15.08
N VAL A 4 7.31 -5.34 15.97
CA VAL A 4 6.96 -6.77 15.97
C VAL A 4 6.24 -7.07 14.65
N LEU A 5 6.86 -7.91 13.82
CA LEU A 5 6.35 -8.33 12.51
C LEU A 5 5.71 -9.71 12.66
N ALA A 6 4.55 -9.74 13.31
CA ALA A 6 3.80 -10.97 13.52
C ALA A 6 2.76 -11.18 12.39
N PRO A 7 2.43 -12.45 12.07
CA PRO A 7 1.31 -12.77 11.20
C PRO A 7 -0.01 -12.27 11.82
N SER A 8 -1.00 -11.94 11.00
CA SER A 8 -2.32 -11.51 11.48
C SER A 8 -3.16 -12.65 12.08
N SER A 9 -2.81 -13.90 11.77
CA SER A 9 -3.42 -15.13 12.28
C SER A 9 -2.40 -15.95 13.07
N SER A 10 -2.88 -16.78 13.99
CA SER A 10 -2.05 -17.81 14.62
C SER A 10 -1.62 -18.84 13.59
N LEU A 11 -0.34 -19.20 13.60
CA LEU A 11 0.23 -20.24 12.74
C LEU A 11 0.40 -21.51 13.57
N ALA A 12 -0.24 -22.62 13.18
CA ALA A 12 -0.09 -23.88 13.90
C ALA A 12 1.18 -24.61 13.44
N ASP A 13 1.48 -24.56 12.15
CA ASP A 13 2.60 -25.27 11.54
C ASP A 13 3.21 -24.51 10.35
N ARG A 14 4.18 -25.14 9.70
CA ARG A 14 4.87 -24.57 8.53
C ARG A 14 3.94 -24.43 7.32
N GLU A 15 2.95 -25.30 7.18
CA GLU A 15 2.02 -25.25 6.05
C GLU A 15 1.10 -24.05 6.17
N ASP A 16 0.63 -23.76 7.39
CA ASP A 16 -0.08 -22.53 7.69
C ASP A 16 0.75 -21.29 7.38
N LEU A 17 2.07 -21.32 7.66
CA LEU A 17 2.97 -20.23 7.29
C LEU A 17 3.09 -20.05 5.77
N VAL A 18 3.24 -21.14 5.01
CA VAL A 18 3.29 -21.09 3.53
C VAL A 18 2.01 -20.46 3.00
N ARG A 19 0.85 -20.96 3.42
CA ARG A 19 -0.46 -20.44 3.01
C ARG A 19 -0.60 -18.96 3.38
N HIS A 20 -0.25 -18.58 4.61
CA HIS A 20 -0.30 -17.20 5.06
C HIS A 20 0.61 -16.29 4.22
N VAL A 21 1.82 -16.72 3.89
CA VAL A 21 2.76 -15.95 3.06
C VAL A 21 2.17 -15.72 1.68
N VAL A 22 1.65 -16.76 1.04
CA VAL A 22 1.04 -16.70 -0.30
C VAL A 22 -0.20 -15.80 -0.28
N ASP A 23 -1.12 -16.02 0.66
CA ASP A 23 -2.38 -15.28 0.73
C ASP A 23 -2.16 -13.79 1.06
N ALA A 24 -1.25 -13.48 1.99
CA ALA A 24 -1.05 -12.12 2.47
C ALA A 24 -0.13 -11.28 1.56
N ASN A 25 0.73 -11.92 0.76
CA ASN A 25 1.78 -11.22 0.01
C ASN A 25 1.77 -11.53 -1.50
N GLY A 26 1.00 -12.52 -1.94
CA GLY A 26 0.80 -12.83 -3.35
C GLY A 26 0.02 -11.74 -4.08
N ARG A 27 0.43 -11.48 -5.33
CA ARG A 27 -0.31 -10.56 -6.23
C ARG A 27 -1.37 -11.29 -7.05
N PHE A 28 -1.10 -12.55 -7.36
CA PHE A 28 -1.91 -13.48 -8.12
C PHE A 28 -2.18 -14.71 -7.26
N SER A 29 -3.27 -15.42 -7.53
CA SER A 29 -3.46 -16.75 -6.94
C SER A 29 -2.38 -17.73 -7.42
N PRO A 30 -2.13 -18.84 -6.72
CA PRO A 30 -1.18 -19.86 -7.18
C PRO A 30 -1.51 -20.40 -8.57
N GLU A 31 -2.79 -20.55 -8.91
CA GLU A 31 -3.28 -21.01 -10.21
C GLU A 31 -3.01 -19.98 -11.31
N GLU A 32 -3.26 -18.70 -11.03
CA GLU A 32 -2.94 -17.60 -11.96
C GLU A 32 -1.43 -17.50 -12.19
N ALA A 33 -0.63 -17.55 -11.11
CA ALA A 33 0.82 -17.53 -11.19
C ALA A 33 1.37 -18.73 -11.97
N SER A 34 0.80 -19.92 -11.76
CA SER A 34 1.11 -21.15 -12.49
C SER A 34 0.84 -20.99 -13.99
N ALA A 35 -0.33 -20.46 -14.37
CA ALA A 35 -0.68 -20.22 -15.76
C ALA A 35 0.24 -19.18 -16.43
N ILE A 36 0.61 -18.12 -15.72
CA ILE A 36 1.49 -17.06 -16.23
C ILE A 36 2.92 -17.57 -16.42
N ALA A 37 3.46 -18.28 -15.42
CA ALA A 37 4.83 -18.74 -15.42
C ALA A 37 5.05 -20.08 -16.15
N ASN A 38 3.96 -20.75 -16.55
CA ASN A 38 3.95 -22.08 -17.17
C ASN A 38 4.72 -23.11 -16.31
N VAL A 39 4.40 -23.14 -15.02
CA VAL A 39 4.95 -24.09 -14.02
C VAL A 39 3.81 -24.63 -13.16
N ASP A 40 3.97 -25.83 -12.62
CA ASP A 40 2.93 -26.42 -11.77
C ASP A 40 2.74 -25.63 -10.47
N VAL A 41 1.50 -25.54 -9.99
CA VAL A 41 1.14 -24.89 -8.72
C VAL A 41 1.99 -25.41 -7.56
N GLU A 42 2.17 -26.73 -7.46
CA GLU A 42 3.00 -27.36 -6.42
C GLU A 42 4.45 -26.92 -6.50
N THR A 43 5.00 -26.68 -7.70
CA THR A 43 6.37 -26.16 -7.85
C THR A 43 6.50 -24.77 -7.24
N ILE A 44 5.48 -23.92 -7.40
CA ILE A 44 5.44 -22.59 -6.79
C ILE A 44 5.39 -22.71 -5.26
N LEU A 45 4.46 -23.52 -4.73
CA LEU A 45 4.30 -23.70 -3.28
C LEU A 45 5.54 -24.34 -2.64
N ASP A 46 6.15 -25.33 -3.28
CA ASP A 46 7.39 -25.94 -2.85
C ASP A 46 8.56 -24.95 -2.83
N SER A 47 8.62 -24.03 -3.79
CA SER A 47 9.66 -22.99 -3.78
C SER A 47 9.54 -22.08 -2.55
N VAL A 48 8.31 -21.72 -2.15
CA VAL A 48 8.05 -20.93 -0.94
C VAL A 48 8.39 -21.75 0.31
N ARG A 49 7.95 -23.02 0.35
CA ARG A 49 8.23 -23.94 1.46
C ARG A 49 9.72 -24.15 1.65
N ALA A 50 10.47 -24.36 0.58
CA ALA A 50 11.93 -24.51 0.59
C ALA A 50 12.63 -23.22 1.06
N ARG A 51 12.16 -22.06 0.61
CA ARG A 51 12.72 -20.77 1.05
C ARG A 51 12.55 -20.57 2.56
N LEU A 52 11.34 -20.80 3.08
CA LEU A 52 11.07 -20.68 4.52
C LEU A 52 11.86 -21.70 5.34
N ALA A 53 12.04 -22.93 4.82
CA ALA A 53 12.83 -23.97 5.46
C ALA A 53 14.33 -23.65 5.57
N ALA A 54 14.85 -22.79 4.69
CA ALA A 54 16.26 -22.39 4.68
C ALA A 54 16.61 -21.33 5.73
N TYR A 55 15.60 -20.75 6.40
CA TYR A 55 15.83 -19.74 7.43
C TYR A 55 16.41 -20.35 8.72
N PRO A 56 17.29 -19.63 9.44
CA PRO A 56 17.90 -20.13 10.67
C PRO A 56 16.93 -20.20 11.85
N GLU A 57 15.79 -19.51 11.78
CA GLU A 57 14.83 -19.45 12.87
C GLU A 57 13.94 -20.71 12.92
N SER A 58 13.76 -21.30 14.11
CA SER A 58 12.82 -22.41 14.32
C SER A 58 11.38 -21.92 14.58
N ASP A 59 11.24 -20.72 15.12
CA ASP A 59 9.96 -20.08 15.41
C ASP A 59 9.30 -19.55 14.13
N LEU A 60 8.01 -19.90 13.93
CA LEU A 60 7.26 -19.55 12.72
C LEU A 60 7.03 -18.04 12.58
N GLN A 61 6.81 -17.32 13.69
CA GLN A 61 6.62 -15.87 13.64
C GLN A 61 7.91 -15.17 13.23
N LYS A 62 9.05 -15.65 13.72
CA LYS A 62 10.37 -15.15 13.31
C LYS A 62 10.70 -15.50 11.85
N GLN A 63 10.35 -16.70 11.37
CA GLN A 63 10.48 -17.02 9.94
C GLN A 63 9.62 -16.07 9.08
N TYR A 64 8.42 -15.74 9.53
CA TYR A 64 7.57 -14.76 8.83
C TYR A 64 8.20 -13.35 8.84
N ALA A 65 8.72 -12.89 9.97
CA ALA A 65 9.45 -11.62 10.07
C ALA A 65 10.67 -11.60 9.13
N HIS A 66 11.40 -12.70 9.03
CA HIS A 66 12.50 -12.87 8.09
C HIS A 66 12.03 -12.70 6.65
N PHE A 67 10.98 -13.42 6.25
CA PHE A 67 10.36 -13.31 4.93
C PHE A 67 9.95 -11.86 4.61
N LEU A 68 9.27 -11.17 5.53
CA LEU A 68 8.79 -9.81 5.31
C LEU A 68 9.92 -8.81 5.04
N VAL A 69 11.07 -8.98 5.69
CA VAL A 69 12.20 -8.06 5.53
C VAL A 69 13.05 -8.44 4.31
N ARG A 70 13.44 -9.71 4.18
CA ARG A 70 14.42 -10.15 3.19
C ARG A 70 13.83 -10.47 1.83
N GLU A 71 12.64 -11.04 1.80
CA GLU A 71 11.98 -11.38 0.54
C GLU A 71 11.07 -10.24 0.12
N ARG A 72 10.04 -9.93 0.92
CA ARG A 72 9.09 -8.88 0.54
C ARG A 72 9.74 -7.50 0.50
N GLY A 73 10.45 -7.11 1.56
CA GLY A 73 11.09 -5.80 1.66
C GLY A 73 12.15 -5.60 0.58
N LEU A 74 13.15 -6.46 0.56
CA LEU A 74 14.34 -6.30 -0.28
C LEU A 74 14.25 -6.90 -1.69
N ASN A 75 13.48 -7.96 -1.91
CA ASN A 75 13.39 -8.55 -3.24
C ASN A 75 12.16 -8.03 -3.99
N LEU A 76 11.01 -7.83 -3.34
CA LEU A 76 9.78 -7.45 -4.05
C LEU A 76 9.55 -5.93 -4.09
N LEU A 77 9.68 -5.21 -2.98
CA LEU A 77 9.21 -3.82 -2.88
C LEU A 77 10.20 -2.77 -3.41
N VAL A 78 11.49 -3.07 -3.42
CA VAL A 78 12.53 -2.11 -3.83
C VAL A 78 12.80 -2.13 -5.34
N HIS A 79 12.09 -2.92 -6.14
CA HIS A 79 12.17 -2.83 -7.61
C HIS A 79 11.84 -1.43 -8.13
N GLY A 80 10.93 -0.71 -7.47
CA GLY A 80 10.64 0.69 -7.80
C GLY A 80 11.82 1.63 -7.49
N GLU A 81 12.65 1.27 -6.51
CA GLU A 81 13.83 2.02 -6.11
C GLU A 81 14.99 1.86 -7.10
N ASP A 82 15.03 0.76 -7.87
CA ASP A 82 16.01 0.61 -8.96
C ASP A 82 15.89 1.72 -10.02
N ARG A 83 14.69 2.24 -10.26
CA ARG A 83 14.51 3.41 -11.16
C ARG A 83 15.13 4.67 -10.57
N ASN A 84 15.11 4.80 -9.25
CA ASN A 84 15.66 5.95 -8.55
C ASN A 84 17.19 5.86 -8.45
N ARG A 85 17.77 4.66 -8.42
CA ARG A 85 19.23 4.43 -8.29
C ARG A 85 20.05 5.07 -9.42
N TYR A 86 19.46 5.32 -10.59
CA TYR A 86 20.11 6.08 -11.67
C TYR A 86 20.34 7.55 -11.32
N TYR A 87 19.53 8.13 -10.42
CA TYR A 87 19.56 9.54 -10.07
C TYR A 87 20.02 9.78 -8.63
N PHE A 88 19.61 8.92 -7.70
CA PHE A 88 19.91 9.01 -6.28
C PHE A 88 20.10 7.63 -5.65
N TRP A 89 21.19 7.49 -4.89
CA TRP A 89 21.48 6.29 -4.15
C TRP A 89 20.88 6.35 -2.73
N SER A 90 19.67 5.81 -2.57
CA SER A 90 19.05 5.67 -1.26
C SER A 90 19.73 4.55 -0.46
N VAL A 91 20.28 4.89 0.71
CA VAL A 91 20.75 3.91 1.69
C VAL A 91 19.86 3.93 2.92
N THR A 92 19.51 2.74 3.40
CA THR A 92 18.87 2.58 4.69
C THR A 92 19.61 1.52 5.50
N PRO A 93 20.07 1.84 6.72
CA PRO A 93 20.78 0.87 7.56
C PRO A 93 19.86 -0.28 7.99
N PHE A 94 18.53 -0.10 7.91
CA PHE A 94 17.54 -1.09 8.33
C PHE A 94 17.53 -2.36 7.46
N TYR A 95 18.06 -2.33 6.25
CA TYR A 95 18.20 -3.53 5.43
C TYR A 95 19.60 -4.15 5.49
N SER A 96 20.52 -3.56 6.25
CA SER A 96 21.84 -4.16 6.44
C SER A 96 21.73 -5.45 7.25
N LEU A 97 22.48 -6.47 6.84
CA LEU A 97 22.46 -7.79 7.49
C LEU A 97 22.81 -7.73 8.99
N PRO A 98 23.80 -6.92 9.45
CA PRO A 98 24.09 -6.81 10.89
C PRO A 98 22.92 -6.25 11.69
N VAL A 99 22.26 -5.20 11.18
CA VAL A 99 21.12 -4.56 11.83
C VAL A 99 19.91 -5.50 11.86
N PHE A 100 19.64 -6.20 10.76
CA PHE A 100 18.59 -7.20 10.69
C PHE A 100 18.82 -8.33 11.71
N ARG A 101 20.02 -8.92 11.75
CA ARG A 101 20.38 -9.97 12.71
C ARG A 101 20.24 -9.49 14.15
N TYR A 102 20.68 -8.28 14.45
CA TYR A 102 20.49 -7.69 15.77
C TYR A 102 19.00 -7.59 16.12
N ALA A 103 18.18 -7.02 15.23
CA ALA A 103 16.75 -6.83 15.45
C ALA A 103 15.96 -8.14 15.63
N MET A 104 16.33 -9.20 14.91
CA MET A 104 15.73 -10.53 15.04
C MET A 104 16.03 -11.19 16.41
N ASN A 105 17.11 -10.79 17.06
CA ASN A 105 17.49 -11.27 18.39
C ASN A 105 16.93 -10.43 19.54
N VAL A 106 16.39 -9.23 19.26
CA VAL A 106 15.71 -8.44 20.29
C VAL A 106 14.39 -9.13 20.65
N PRO A 107 14.13 -9.39 21.95
CA PRO A 107 12.86 -9.95 22.42
C PRO A 107 11.64 -9.12 21.99
N ASP A 108 10.52 -9.79 21.70
CA ASP A 108 9.33 -9.11 21.18
C ASP A 108 8.67 -8.18 22.21
N ASP A 109 8.72 -8.51 23.50
CA ASP A 109 8.23 -7.66 24.59
C ASP A 109 8.98 -6.31 24.70
N GLN A 110 10.24 -6.27 24.22
CA GLN A 110 11.02 -5.04 24.11
C GLN A 110 10.62 -4.23 22.87
N LYS A 111 10.16 -4.87 21.79
CA LYS A 111 9.70 -4.21 20.56
C LYS A 111 8.23 -3.79 20.64
N GLU A 112 7.45 -4.47 21.48
CA GLU A 112 6.01 -4.26 21.65
C GLU A 112 5.69 -2.81 21.99
N GLY A 113 4.59 -2.30 21.45
CA GLY A 113 4.14 -0.93 21.71
C GLY A 113 5.18 0.13 21.37
N ARG A 114 6.11 -0.18 20.46
CA ARG A 114 7.25 0.68 20.08
C ARG A 114 8.17 1.02 21.27
N ARG A 115 8.28 0.16 22.28
CA ARG A 115 9.12 0.41 23.47
C ARG A 115 10.58 0.65 23.10
N LEU A 116 11.19 -0.26 22.34
CA LEU A 116 12.55 -0.10 21.83
C LEU A 116 12.71 1.19 21.01
N TYR A 117 11.72 1.51 20.17
CA TYR A 117 11.77 2.72 19.33
C TYR A 117 11.70 4.00 20.14
N LYS A 118 10.84 4.06 21.15
CA LYS A 118 10.79 5.18 22.10
C LYS A 118 12.08 5.30 22.87
N ALA A 119 12.65 4.19 23.34
CA ALA A 119 13.92 4.20 24.05
C ALA A 119 15.05 4.72 23.15
N PHE A 120 15.11 4.27 21.90
CA PHE A 120 16.09 4.76 20.93
C PHE A 120 15.94 6.25 20.64
N LEU A 121 14.72 6.72 20.33
CA LEU A 121 14.49 8.15 20.07
C LEU A 121 14.84 8.99 21.30
N ARG A 122 14.47 8.56 22.51
CA ARG A 122 14.83 9.25 23.75
C ARG A 122 16.33 9.39 23.95
N ASN A 123 17.11 8.37 23.59
CA ASN A 123 18.57 8.41 23.69
C ASN A 123 19.22 9.22 22.56
N LEU A 124 18.55 9.32 21.41
CA LEU A 124 19.05 10.08 20.27
C LEU A 124 18.77 11.58 20.44
N GLU A 125 17.49 11.94 20.59
CA GLU A 125 17.00 13.30 20.79
C GLU A 125 15.56 13.23 21.35
N PRO A 126 15.32 13.59 22.63
CA PRO A 126 14.01 13.47 23.28
C PRO A 126 12.87 14.19 22.56
N GLU A 127 13.13 15.33 21.92
CA GLU A 127 12.11 16.12 21.19
C GLU A 127 11.46 15.32 20.04
N LEU A 128 12.15 14.30 19.50
CA LEU A 128 11.59 13.43 18.47
C LEU A 128 10.40 12.58 18.93
N LEU A 129 10.20 12.45 20.25
CA LEU A 129 9.05 11.74 20.81
C LEU A 129 7.73 12.51 20.67
N ASP A 130 7.82 13.83 20.52
CA ASP A 130 6.67 14.73 20.43
C ASP A 130 6.21 14.95 18.99
N LEU A 131 6.99 14.49 18.01
CA LEU A 131 6.59 14.49 16.61
C LEU A 131 5.41 13.54 16.37
N GLU A 132 4.44 14.01 15.58
CA GLU A 132 3.30 13.21 15.18
C GLU A 132 3.74 12.00 14.35
N TYR A 133 3.27 10.82 14.75
CA TYR A 133 3.52 9.62 13.97
C TYR A 133 2.66 9.64 12.71
N PRO A 134 3.23 9.59 11.48
CA PRO A 134 2.47 9.82 10.24
C PRO A 134 1.25 8.93 10.07
N ASN A 135 1.32 7.67 10.52
CA ASN A 135 0.20 6.72 10.34
C ASN A 135 -0.97 6.96 11.32
N PHE A 136 -0.76 7.74 12.38
CA PHE A 136 -1.76 7.93 13.44
C PHE A 136 -2.03 9.42 13.75
N GLY A 137 -1.24 10.36 13.22
CA GLY A 137 -1.39 11.80 13.47
C GLY A 137 -1.34 12.13 14.96
N ALA A 138 -0.50 11.43 15.72
CA ALA A 138 -0.37 11.61 17.16
C ALA A 138 1.03 11.21 17.63
N PRO A 139 1.61 11.88 18.64
CA PRO A 139 2.92 11.51 19.19
C PRO A 139 2.92 10.09 19.75
N ILE A 140 4.00 9.34 19.57
CA ILE A 140 4.07 7.91 19.98
C ILE A 140 4.00 7.70 21.51
N THR A 141 4.16 8.77 22.28
CA THR A 141 4.03 8.83 23.75
C THR A 141 2.59 9.10 24.21
N SER A 142 1.76 9.67 23.34
CA SER A 142 0.41 10.13 23.67
C SER A 142 -0.58 8.98 24.00
N VAL A 143 -1.64 9.31 24.74
CA VAL A 143 -2.78 8.40 24.96
C VAL A 143 -3.55 8.19 23.67
N GLU A 144 -3.72 9.25 22.88
CA GLU A 144 -4.39 9.20 21.58
C GLU A 144 -3.76 8.16 20.65
N TYR A 145 -2.43 8.19 20.51
CA TYR A 145 -1.69 7.18 19.74
C TYR A 145 -1.99 5.76 20.23
N ARG A 146 -2.01 5.53 21.55
CA ARG A 146 -2.30 4.21 22.11
C ARG A 146 -3.71 3.74 21.75
N VAL A 147 -4.71 4.61 21.85
CA VAL A 147 -6.09 4.29 21.48
C VAL A 147 -6.19 3.98 19.99
N LYS A 148 -5.68 4.86 19.12
CA LYS A 148 -5.70 4.68 17.67
C LYS A 148 -4.99 3.38 17.25
N LYS A 149 -3.82 3.09 17.83
CA LYS A 149 -3.09 1.85 17.59
C LYS A 149 -3.88 0.62 18.04
N SER A 150 -4.47 0.63 19.23
CA SER A 150 -5.27 -0.51 19.72
C SER A 150 -6.48 -0.77 18.84
N ILE A 151 -7.16 0.28 18.35
CA ILE A 151 -8.25 0.14 17.38
C ILE A 151 -7.73 -0.48 16.08
N TYR A 152 -6.61 0.02 15.55
CA TYR A 152 -6.01 -0.52 14.33
C TYR A 152 -5.60 -2.00 14.48
N ASP A 153 -4.96 -2.36 15.60
CA ASP A 153 -4.56 -3.73 15.91
C ASP A 153 -5.80 -4.65 16.06
N LEU A 154 -6.91 -4.15 16.63
CA LEU A 154 -8.16 -4.89 16.73
C LEU A 154 -8.80 -5.12 15.35
N LEU A 155 -8.87 -4.07 14.51
CA LEU A 155 -9.45 -4.18 13.17
C LEU A 155 -8.62 -5.10 12.25
N SER A 156 -7.30 -5.11 12.39
CA SER A 156 -6.45 -6.00 11.60
C SER A 156 -6.62 -7.48 12.00
N ARG A 157 -6.90 -7.77 13.28
CA ARG A 157 -7.17 -9.13 13.78
C ARG A 157 -8.56 -9.66 13.43
N TYR A 158 -9.54 -8.78 13.25
CA TYR A 158 -10.92 -9.18 12.97
C TYR A 158 -11.42 -8.57 11.65
N PRO A 159 -11.14 -9.22 10.50
CA PRO A 159 -11.56 -8.73 9.18
C PRO A 159 -13.07 -8.41 9.06
N PRO A 160 -14.00 -9.17 9.66
CA PRO A 160 -15.43 -8.81 9.62
C PRO A 160 -15.73 -7.46 10.28
N VAL A 161 -15.09 -7.17 11.42
CA VAL A 161 -15.24 -5.89 12.14
C VAL A 161 -14.63 -4.76 11.32
N ARG A 162 -13.45 -4.98 10.72
CA ARG A 162 -12.85 -4.03 9.78
C ARG A 162 -13.80 -3.72 8.63
N ASN A 163 -14.41 -4.72 8.03
CA ASN A 163 -15.32 -4.51 6.90
C ASN A 163 -16.58 -3.73 7.33
N ALA A 164 -17.10 -3.97 8.54
CA ALA A 164 -18.21 -3.20 9.08
C ALA A 164 -17.83 -1.74 9.37
N VAL A 165 -16.67 -1.48 9.99
CA VAL A 165 -16.17 -0.13 10.31
C VAL A 165 -15.82 0.64 9.04
N VAL A 166 -15.11 0.01 8.10
CA VAL A 166 -14.82 0.59 6.78
C VAL A 166 -16.12 0.84 6.03
N GLY A 167 -17.10 -0.06 6.10
CA GLY A 167 -18.43 0.13 5.52
C GLY A 167 -19.17 1.33 6.13
N ALA A 168 -19.12 1.51 7.44
CA ALA A 168 -19.71 2.65 8.13
C ALA A 168 -18.99 3.98 7.81
N MET A 169 -17.66 3.97 7.70
CA MET A 169 -16.88 5.15 7.28
C MET A 169 -17.08 5.47 5.79
N ARG A 170 -17.28 4.46 4.93
CA ARG A 170 -17.60 4.64 3.51
C ARG A 170 -18.99 5.23 3.26
N ARG A 171 -19.92 5.14 4.23
CA ARG A 171 -21.20 5.86 4.19
C ARG A 171 -21.05 7.37 4.37
N ASN A 172 -19.83 7.89 4.59
CA ASN A 172 -19.55 9.31 4.39
C ASN A 172 -19.44 9.60 2.88
N GLU A 173 -20.58 9.49 2.19
CA GLU A 173 -20.79 9.55 0.73
C GLU A 173 -20.46 10.90 0.08
N SER A 174 -20.24 11.95 0.88
CA SER A 174 -20.11 13.32 0.36
C SER A 174 -18.96 13.47 -0.63
N ALA A 175 -17.76 12.99 -0.29
CA ALA A 175 -16.58 13.18 -1.15
C ALA A 175 -16.70 12.43 -2.49
N THR A 176 -17.31 11.25 -2.49
CA THR A 176 -17.48 10.42 -3.69
C THR A 176 -18.51 11.03 -4.64
N ARG A 177 -19.59 11.60 -4.08
CA ARG A 177 -20.61 12.35 -4.82
C ARG A 177 -20.04 13.63 -5.43
N ASP A 178 -19.19 14.35 -4.69
CA ASP A 178 -18.55 15.58 -5.17
C ASP A 178 -17.59 15.31 -6.35
N VAL A 179 -16.85 14.20 -6.30
CA VAL A 179 -15.98 13.74 -7.39
C VAL A 179 -16.81 13.35 -8.62
N ALA A 180 -17.86 12.53 -8.44
CA ALA A 180 -18.73 12.13 -9.55
C ALA A 180 -19.42 13.32 -10.22
N ALA A 181 -19.93 14.27 -9.42
CA ALA A 181 -20.51 15.51 -9.93
C ALA A 181 -19.48 16.38 -10.69
N THR A 182 -18.19 16.32 -10.30
CA THR A 182 -17.12 17.03 -11.01
C THR A 182 -16.82 16.37 -12.35
N VAL A 183 -16.72 15.03 -12.40
CA VAL A 183 -16.53 14.27 -13.65
C VAL A 183 -17.67 14.55 -14.64
N GLU A 184 -18.92 14.59 -14.18
CA GLU A 184 -20.07 14.89 -15.04
C GLU A 184 -20.05 16.34 -15.57
N ARG A 185 -19.58 17.29 -14.75
CA ARG A 185 -19.35 18.67 -15.21
C ARG A 185 -18.27 18.76 -16.29
N GLN A 186 -17.20 17.98 -16.20
CA GLN A 186 -16.14 17.98 -17.22
C GLN A 186 -16.65 17.37 -18.52
N ARG A 187 -17.37 16.25 -18.44
CA ARG A 187 -18.00 15.60 -19.59
C ARG A 187 -18.95 16.53 -20.37
N SER A 188 -19.70 17.36 -19.67
CA SER A 188 -20.63 18.32 -20.30
C SER A 188 -19.94 19.53 -20.93
N ARG A 189 -18.66 19.78 -20.62
CA ARG A 189 -17.89 20.94 -21.08
C ARG A 189 -16.84 20.62 -22.14
N THR A 190 -16.32 19.40 -22.13
CA THR A 190 -15.16 19.01 -22.93
C THR A 190 -15.45 17.72 -23.68
N ASP A 191 -15.06 17.68 -24.95
CA ASP A 191 -14.98 16.40 -25.67
C ASP A 191 -13.92 15.51 -25.01
N LEU A 192 -14.34 14.33 -24.58
CA LEU A 192 -13.49 13.45 -23.76
C LEU A 192 -12.66 12.47 -24.59
N ASP A 193 -12.63 12.59 -25.92
CA ASP A 193 -11.80 11.74 -26.81
C ASP A 193 -10.35 11.62 -26.28
N PRO A 194 -9.81 10.38 -26.06
CA PRO A 194 -10.28 9.06 -26.51
C PRO A 194 -11.26 8.32 -25.59
N LEU A 195 -11.72 8.94 -24.50
CA LEU A 195 -12.65 8.31 -23.57
C LEU A 195 -14.07 8.30 -24.14
N SER A 196 -14.79 7.20 -23.94
CA SER A 196 -16.21 7.15 -24.23
C SER A 196 -16.99 7.98 -23.22
N GLY A 197 -17.49 9.14 -23.64
CA GLY A 197 -18.32 10.01 -22.79
C GLY A 197 -19.52 9.27 -22.18
N ARG A 198 -20.10 8.28 -22.89
CA ARG A 198 -21.18 7.43 -22.37
C ARG A 198 -20.73 6.58 -21.18
N THR A 199 -19.58 5.92 -21.30
CA THR A 199 -19.01 5.11 -20.21
C THR A 199 -18.63 5.97 -19.00
N VAL A 200 -18.11 7.18 -19.24
CA VAL A 200 -17.81 8.14 -18.17
C VAL A 200 -19.07 8.55 -17.41
N ALA A 201 -20.17 8.83 -18.12
CA ALA A 201 -21.46 9.15 -17.51
C ALA A 201 -22.03 7.97 -16.69
N GLU A 202 -21.98 6.76 -17.25
CA GLU A 202 -22.44 5.54 -16.55
C GLU A 202 -21.67 5.29 -15.24
N VAL A 203 -20.37 5.57 -15.22
CA VAL A 203 -19.54 5.44 -14.01
C VAL A 203 -19.81 6.57 -13.00
N ALA A 204 -20.06 7.79 -13.46
CA ALA A 204 -20.42 8.92 -12.60
C ALA A 204 -21.82 8.74 -11.96
N ASP A 205 -22.79 8.27 -12.73
CA ASP A 205 -24.16 8.01 -12.24
C ASP A 205 -24.19 6.88 -11.21
N ARG A 206 -23.43 5.80 -11.45
CA ARG A 206 -23.33 4.62 -10.55
C ARG A 206 -22.13 4.71 -9.61
N HIS A 207 -21.75 5.91 -9.20
CA HIS A 207 -20.54 6.17 -8.40
C HIS A 207 -20.48 5.39 -7.08
N ASP A 208 -21.63 5.02 -6.52
CA ASP A 208 -21.79 4.20 -5.33
C ASP A 208 -21.34 2.73 -5.51
N GLU A 209 -21.32 2.24 -6.75
CA GLU A 209 -20.85 0.89 -7.10
C GLU A 209 -19.33 0.80 -7.27
N TYR A 210 -18.65 1.95 -7.43
CA TYR A 210 -17.21 2.00 -7.68
C TYR A 210 -16.42 2.34 -6.42
N ARG A 211 -15.17 1.86 -6.37
CA ARG A 211 -14.25 2.23 -5.28
C ARG A 211 -13.87 3.71 -5.44
N PRO A 212 -13.73 4.49 -4.34
CA PRO A 212 -13.34 5.91 -4.43
C PRO A 212 -12.10 6.17 -5.27
N ASN A 213 -11.06 5.34 -5.15
CA ASN A 213 -9.84 5.48 -5.95
C ASN A 213 -10.09 5.36 -7.46
N ALA A 214 -11.05 4.54 -7.90
CA ALA A 214 -11.39 4.42 -9.31
C ALA A 214 -12.02 5.72 -9.84
N LEU A 215 -12.86 6.38 -9.03
CA LEU A 215 -13.46 7.68 -9.37
C LEU A 215 -12.42 8.81 -9.35
N TYR A 216 -11.47 8.80 -8.42
CA TYR A 216 -10.33 9.73 -8.45
C TYR A 216 -9.43 9.50 -9.67
N SER A 217 -9.18 8.24 -10.05
CA SER A 217 -8.47 7.94 -11.29
C SER A 217 -9.23 8.45 -12.51
N LEU A 218 -10.56 8.25 -12.57
CA LEU A 218 -11.39 8.78 -13.64
C LEU A 218 -11.31 10.31 -13.70
N LEU A 219 -11.49 11.01 -12.56
CA LEU A 219 -11.33 12.45 -12.46
C LEU A 219 -9.96 12.93 -12.94
N THR A 220 -8.89 12.22 -12.56
CA THR A 220 -7.53 12.57 -12.99
C THR A 220 -7.41 12.48 -14.51
N VAL A 221 -7.95 11.43 -15.14
CA VAL A 221 -7.88 11.28 -16.60
C VAL A 221 -8.76 12.32 -17.30
N THR A 222 -9.98 12.57 -16.83
CA THR A 222 -10.87 13.58 -17.44
C THR A 222 -10.33 15.00 -17.28
N SER A 223 -9.71 15.34 -16.15
CA SER A 223 -8.99 16.60 -15.96
C SER A 223 -7.82 16.74 -16.94
N LEU A 224 -7.03 15.68 -17.15
CA LEU A 224 -5.94 15.73 -18.15
C LEU A 224 -6.50 15.95 -19.56
N VAL A 225 -7.59 15.28 -19.93
CA VAL A 225 -8.22 15.48 -21.24
C VAL A 225 -8.79 16.89 -21.39
N GLU A 226 -9.36 17.48 -20.33
CA GLU A 226 -9.81 18.88 -20.32
C GLU A 226 -8.63 19.85 -20.50
N ASP A 227 -7.55 19.67 -19.74
CA ASP A 227 -6.36 20.51 -19.80
C ASP A 227 -5.64 20.43 -21.15
N PHE A 228 -5.53 19.24 -21.75
CA PHE A 228 -4.81 19.03 -23.01
C PHE A 228 -5.70 19.09 -24.26
N GLY A 229 -7.00 18.81 -24.14
CA GLY A 229 -7.99 18.90 -25.20
C GLY A 229 -8.34 20.35 -25.56
N GLY A 230 -8.36 21.25 -24.57
CA GLY A 230 -8.54 22.69 -24.78
C GLY A 230 -7.40 23.35 -25.59
N VAL A 231 -6.16 22.87 -25.44
CA VAL A 231 -4.98 23.40 -26.14
C VAL A 231 -5.04 23.15 -27.66
N ARG A 232 -5.74 22.10 -28.11
CA ARG A 232 -5.92 21.82 -29.54
C ARG A 232 -6.92 22.75 -30.23
N ALA A 233 -7.95 23.22 -29.51
CA ALA A 233 -8.97 24.12 -30.08
C ALA A 233 -8.44 25.54 -30.36
N GLU A 234 -7.44 26.01 -29.60
CA GLU A 234 -6.80 27.32 -29.86
C GLU A 234 -5.75 27.27 -30.98
N ALA A 235 -5.15 26.10 -31.24
CA ALA A 235 -4.11 25.92 -32.26
C ALA A 235 -4.65 25.88 -33.71
N GLU A 236 -5.97 25.78 -33.91
CA GLU A 236 -6.62 25.78 -35.23
C GLU A 236 -7.13 27.16 -35.70
N ALA A 237 -6.88 28.23 -34.94
CA ALA A 237 -7.18 29.58 -35.40
C ALA A 237 -6.26 29.94 -36.59
N PRO A 238 -6.81 30.27 -37.79
CA PRO A 238 -5.99 30.60 -38.94
C PRO A 238 -5.19 31.88 -38.69
N ILE A 239 -3.88 31.80 -38.90
CA ILE A 239 -2.97 32.95 -38.86
C ILE A 239 -3.47 33.97 -39.90
N PRO A 240 -3.75 35.24 -39.52
CA PRO A 240 -4.20 36.24 -40.47
C PRO A 240 -3.08 36.49 -41.48
N VAL A 241 -3.36 36.16 -42.75
CA VAL A 241 -2.49 36.50 -43.87
C VAL A 241 -2.47 38.02 -43.97
N LEU A 242 -1.32 38.61 -43.68
CA LEU A 242 -1.07 40.03 -43.93
C LEU A 242 -1.06 40.23 -45.45
N ASN A 243 -2.03 40.99 -45.97
CA ASN A 243 -2.01 41.45 -47.35
C ASN A 243 -0.94 42.54 -47.50
N GLU A 244 -0.01 42.32 -48.43
CA GLU A 244 0.93 43.34 -48.94
C GLU A 244 0.22 44.34 -49.87
#